data_AF-A0A1V5X626-F1
#
_entry.id   AF-A0A1V5X626-F1
#
_cell.length_a   1.000
_cell.length_b   1.000
_cell.length_c   1.000
_cell.angle_alpha   90.00
_cell.angle_beta   90.00
_cell.angle_gamma   90.00
#
_symmetry.space_group_name_H-M   'P 1'
#
loop_
_entity.id
_entity.type
_entity.pdbx_description
1 polymer ?
#
loop_
_entity_poly.entity_id
_entity_poly.type
_entity_poly.pdbx_seq_one_letter_code
_entity_poly.pdbx_strand_id
1 'polypeptide(L)'
;MTTTDSLFSYAPSVVKSILLDSLLPQVEQLFESAQAGASERVLESGVWKVLLQFGRLLLTALFAMQARRATEQEIQARGLDGSQVSPRLDRDYLAKC
;
A
#
# COMPACT_ATOMS: atom_id res chain seq x y z
N MET A 1 11.38 -13.92 1.43
CA MET A 1 10.33 -13.81 2.46
C MET A 1 9.52 -12.57 2.12
N THR A 2 8.40 -12.72 1.44
CA THR A 2 7.49 -11.61 1.08
C THR A 2 6.42 -11.55 2.16
N THR A 3 6.57 -10.62 3.10
CA THR A 3 5.54 -10.27 4.08
C THR A 3 4.36 -9.70 3.31
N THR A 4 3.40 -10.55 2.99
CA THR A 4 2.07 -10.16 2.48
C THR A 4 1.25 -9.70 3.66
N ASP A 5 1.77 -8.70 4.36
CA ASP A 5 1.14 -8.11 5.53
C ASP A 5 0.04 -7.18 5.01
N SER A 6 -1.17 -7.71 5.07
CA SER A 6 -2.42 -7.09 4.62
C SER A 6 -2.51 -5.64 5.11
N LEU A 7 -2.40 -4.66 4.19
CA LEU A 7 -2.55 -3.22 4.46
C LEU A 7 -3.85 -2.87 5.21
N PHE A 8 -4.82 -3.79 5.23
CA PHE A 8 -6.13 -3.65 5.83
C PHE A 8 -6.11 -3.67 7.38
N SER A 9 -5.11 -4.30 8.01
CA SER A 9 -5.06 -4.43 9.48
C SER A 9 -4.33 -3.29 10.19
N TYR A 10 -3.56 -2.49 9.47
CA TYR A 10 -2.58 -1.59 10.05
C TYR A 10 -3.12 -0.20 10.44
N ALA A 11 -2.55 0.37 11.51
CA ALA A 11 -2.76 1.76 11.88
C ALA A 11 -2.25 2.71 10.76
N PRO A 12 -2.83 3.92 10.59
CA PRO A 12 -2.40 4.86 9.55
C PRO A 12 -0.91 5.19 9.56
N SER A 13 -0.29 5.23 10.75
CA SER A 13 1.15 5.43 10.91
C SER A 13 1.99 4.30 10.30
N VAL A 14 1.52 3.05 10.40
CA VAL A 14 2.21 1.88 9.85
C VAL A 14 2.04 1.84 8.33
N VAL A 15 0.84 2.12 7.81
CA VAL A 15 0.62 2.26 6.36
C VAL A 15 1.52 3.35 5.77
N LYS A 16 1.65 4.49 6.47
CA LYS A 16 2.58 5.56 6.08
C LYS A 16 4.03 5.09 6.07
N SER A 17 4.48 4.34 7.07
CA SER A 17 5.83 3.78 7.11
C SER A 17 6.09 2.88 5.90
N ILE A 18 5.19 1.94 5.63
CA ILE A 18 5.30 1.00 4.49
C ILE A 18 5.44 1.76 3.16
N LEU A 19 4.66 2.83 2.98
CA LEU A 19 4.74 3.66 1.78
C LEU A 19 6.09 4.39 1.65
N LEU A 20 6.63 4.91 2.75
CA LEU A 20 7.93 5.57 2.77
C LEU A 20 9.08 4.56 2.55
N ASP A 21 9.03 3.42 3.23
CA ASP A 21 10.01 2.34 3.11
C ASP A 21 10.04 1.77 1.68
N SER A 22 8.90 1.78 0.98
CA SER A 22 8.83 1.41 -0.43
C SER A 22 9.35 2.50 -1.38
N LEU A 23 9.23 3.79 -1.04
CA LEU A 23 9.56 4.91 -1.91
C LEU A 23 11.05 5.28 -1.84
N LEU A 24 11.63 5.32 -0.63
CA LEU A 24 12.99 5.79 -0.38
C LEU A 24 14.05 5.11 -1.28
N PRO A 25 14.10 3.76 -1.35
CA PRO A 25 15.12 3.08 -2.15
C PRO A 25 15.02 3.41 -3.65
N GLN A 26 13.80 3.65 -4.16
CA GLN A 26 13.60 4.00 -5.56
C GLN A 26 14.08 5.41 -5.88
N VAL A 27 13.88 6.35 -4.94
CA VAL A 27 14.38 7.71 -5.07
C VAL A 27 15.90 7.74 -4.97
N GLU A 28 16.48 6.99 -4.04
CA GLU A 28 17.94 6.83 -3.92
C GLU A 28 18.54 6.31 -5.22
N GLN A 29 17.93 5.29 -5.84
CA GLN A 29 18.39 4.76 -7.12
C GLN A 29 18.34 5.78 -8.27
N LEU A 30 17.38 6.72 -8.27
CA LEU A 30 17.33 7.81 -9.24
C LEU A 30 18.50 8.78 -9.06
N PHE A 31 18.86 9.11 -7.82
CA PHE A 31 20.01 9.96 -7.52
C PHE A 31 21.33 9.28 -7.91
N GLU A 32 21.48 8.00 -7.61
CA GLU A 32 22.65 7.21 -8.04
C GLU A 32 22.76 7.17 -9.57
N SER A 33 21.63 6.99 -10.28
CA SER A 33 21.60 6.99 -11.74
C SER A 33 22.02 8.36 -12.32
N ALA A 34 21.58 9.46 -11.71
CA ALA A 34 21.97 10.80 -12.11
C ALA A 34 23.47 11.04 -11.87
N GLN A 35 24.00 10.61 -10.72
CA GLN A 35 25.43 10.70 -10.40
C GLN A 35 26.29 9.87 -11.36
N ALA A 36 25.79 8.73 -11.82
CA ALA A 36 26.44 7.87 -12.81
C ALA A 36 26.38 8.40 -14.24
N GLY A 37 25.76 9.57 -14.48
CA GLY A 37 25.67 10.19 -15.80
C GLY A 37 24.59 9.62 -16.70
N ALA A 38 23.49 9.10 -16.14
CA ALA A 38 22.35 8.66 -16.93
C ALA A 38 21.79 9.81 -17.80
N SER A 39 21.39 9.48 -19.02
CA SER A 39 20.75 10.45 -19.92
C SER A 39 19.42 10.97 -19.36
N GLU A 40 19.02 12.17 -19.76
CA GLU A 40 17.75 12.80 -19.38
C GLU A 40 16.55 11.87 -19.59
N ARG A 41 16.49 11.17 -20.72
CA ARG A 41 15.40 10.22 -21.04
C ARG A 41 15.33 9.04 -20.06
N VAL A 42 16.48 8.56 -19.58
CA VAL A 42 16.54 7.48 -18.59
C VAL A 42 16.05 7.96 -17.24
N LEU A 43 16.48 9.16 -16.82
CA LEU A 43 16.02 9.78 -15.58
C LEU A 43 14.52 10.07 -15.62
N GLU A 44 14.01 10.62 -16.72
CA GLU A 44 12.58 10.87 -16.92
C GLU A 44 11.77 9.57 -16.83
N SER A 45 12.20 8.52 -17.53
CA SER A 45 11.54 7.20 -17.45
C SER A 45 11.58 6.63 -16.04
N GLY A 46 12.69 6.83 -15.33
CA GLY A 46 12.84 6.44 -13.93
C GLY A 46 11.83 7.15 -13.03
N VAL A 47 11.75 8.49 -13.12
CA VAL A 47 10.79 9.30 -12.35
C VAL A 47 9.35 8.83 -12.59
N TRP A 48 8.97 8.60 -13.84
CA TRP A 48 7.63 8.09 -14.17
C TRP A 48 7.34 6.73 -13.54
N LYS A 49 8.31 5.81 -13.56
CA LYS A 49 8.15 4.49 -12.92
C LYS A 49 7.92 4.62 -11.42
N VAL A 50 8.72 5.45 -10.74
CA VAL A 50 8.60 5.67 -9.30
C VAL A 50 7.23 6.29 -8.96
N LEU A 51 6.80 7.32 -9.70
CA LEU A 51 5.51 7.97 -9.50
C LEU A 51 4.33 7.01 -9.71
N LEU A 52 4.36 6.20 -10.76
CA LEU A 52 3.30 5.24 -11.05
C LEU A 52 3.23 4.14 -9.99
N GLN A 53 4.38 3.60 -9.57
CA GLN A 53 4.42 2.57 -8.53
C GLN A 53 3.94 3.11 -7.18
N PHE A 54 4.44 4.27 -6.77
CA PHE A 54 4.03 4.92 -5.53
C PHE A 54 2.54 5.30 -5.55
N GLY A 55 2.06 5.90 -6.63
CA GLY A 55 0.66 6.27 -6.80
C GLY A 55 -0.27 5.05 -6.70
N ARG A 56 0.12 3.91 -7.29
CA ARG A 56 -0.62 2.65 -7.16
C ARG A 56 -0.70 2.16 -5.71
N LEU A 57 0.42 2.19 -4.98
CA LEU A 57 0.43 1.77 -3.57
C LEU A 57 -0.42 2.72 -2.70
N LEU A 58 -0.31 4.03 -2.93
CA LEU A 58 -1.09 5.04 -2.23
C LEU A 58 -2.60 4.85 -2.46
N LEU A 59 -3.03 4.68 -3.71
CA LEU A 59 -4.44 4.42 -4.04
C LEU A 59 -4.93 3.12 -3.39
N THR A 60 -4.12 2.07 -3.41
CA THR A 60 -4.45 0.78 -2.78
C THR A 60 -4.68 0.96 -1.28
N ALA A 61 -3.78 1.68 -0.60
CA ALA A 61 -3.90 1.99 0.82
C ALA A 61 -5.16 2.82 1.13
N LEU A 62 -5.43 3.86 0.35
CA LEU A 62 -6.61 4.72 0.55
C LEU A 62 -7.92 3.95 0.37
N PHE A 63 -8.03 3.12 -0.68
CA PHE A 63 -9.21 2.29 -0.91
C PHE A 63 -9.35 1.20 0.15
N ALA A 64 -8.26 0.60 0.61
CA ALA A 64 -8.29 -0.36 1.72
C ALA A 64 -8.83 0.29 3.00
N MET A 65 -8.35 1.48 3.35
CA MET A 65 -8.83 2.23 4.51
C MET A 65 -10.31 2.63 4.38
N GLN A 66 -10.73 3.07 3.20
CA GLN A 66 -12.12 3.43 2.95
C GLN A 66 -13.05 2.22 3.03
N ALA A 67 -12.66 1.09 2.43
CA ALA A 67 -13.42 -0.16 2.48
C ALA A 67 -13.55 -0.69 3.92
N ARG A 68 -12.47 -0.60 4.71
CA ARG A 68 -12.51 -0.93 6.14
C ARG A 68 -13.51 -0.06 6.90
N ARG A 69 -13.44 1.26 6.74
CA ARG A 69 -14.36 2.18 7.41
C ARG A 69 -15.82 1.91 7.03
N ALA A 70 -16.10 1.65 5.75
CA ALA A 70 -17.43 1.29 5.29
C ALA A 70 -17.91 -0.03 5.92
N THR A 71 -17.03 -1.02 6.02
CA THR A 71 -17.32 -2.30 6.68
C THR A 71 -17.63 -2.11 8.17
N GLU A 72 -16.82 -1.33 8.89
CA GLU A 72 -17.04 -1.00 10.31
C GLU A 72 -18.38 -0.30 10.54
N GLN A 73 -18.74 0.65 9.66
CA GLN A 73 -20.04 1.34 9.70
C GLN A 73 -21.20 0.38 9.46
N GLU A 74 -21.07 -0.55 8.52
CA GLU A 74 -22.11 -1.53 8.22
C GLU A 74 -22.31 -2.54 9.37
N ILE A 75 -21.23 -3.00 9.99
CA ILE A 75 -21.27 -3.87 11.18
C ILE A 75 -22.03 -3.18 12.31
N GLN A 76 -21.68 -1.92 12.61
CA GLN A 76 -22.34 -1.11 13.65
C GLN A 76 -23.82 -0.87 13.33
N ALA A 77 -24.14 -0.55 12.07
CA ALA A 77 -25.53 -0.32 11.64
C ALA A 77 -26.41 -1.57 11.80
N ARG A 78 -25.82 -2.76 11.73
CA ARG A 78 -26.50 -4.05 11.95
C ARG A 78 -26.54 -4.47 13.42
N GLY A 79 -26.01 -3.65 14.33
CA GLY A 79 -25.94 -3.97 15.77
C GLY A 79 -25.01 -5.13 16.09
N LEU A 80 -24.07 -5.43 15.19
CA LEU A 80 -23.09 -6.50 15.37
C LEU A 80 -21.80 -5.93 15.98
N ASP A 81 -21.05 -6.78 16.66
CA ASP A 81 -19.68 -6.50 17.05
C ASP A 81 -18.69 -7.00 15.97
N GLY A 82 -17.56 -6.31 15.81
CA GLY A 82 -16.52 -6.67 14.83
C GLY A 82 -15.95 -8.06 15.05
N SER A 83 -15.97 -8.56 16.29
CA SER A 83 -15.58 -9.94 16.61
C SER A 83 -16.54 -11.01 16.06
N GLN A 84 -17.76 -10.62 15.71
CA GLN A 84 -18.83 -11.50 15.22
C GLN A 84 -18.87 -11.60 13.69
N VAL A 85 -18.06 -10.79 13.01
CA VAL A 85 -18.04 -10.69 11.55
C VAL A 85 -16.64 -11.04 11.05
N SER A 86 -16.55 -12.12 10.27
CA SER A 86 -15.32 -12.47 9.55
C SER A 86 -15.39 -11.87 8.15
N PRO A 87 -14.56 -10.87 7.82
CA PRO A 87 -14.52 -10.31 6.47
C PRO A 87 -14.10 -11.39 5.48
N ARG A 88 -14.89 -11.57 4.41
CA ARG A 88 -14.62 -12.58 3.37
C ARG A 88 -13.25 -12.40 2.70
N LEU A 89 -12.79 -11.14 2.61
CA LEU A 89 -11.48 -10.76 2.07
C LEU A 89 -10.31 -11.37 2.86
N ASP A 90 -10.40 -11.44 4.20
CA ASP A 90 -9.34 -12.05 5.02
C ASP A 90 -9.26 -13.56 4.77
N ARG A 91 -10.41 -14.22 4.57
CA ARG A 91 -10.47 -15.66 4.29
C ARG A 91 -9.88 -16.01 2.91
N ASP A 92 -10.16 -15.21 1.89
CA ASP A 92 -9.67 -15.46 0.52
C ASP A 92 -8.19 -15.10 0.35
N TYR A 93 -7.67 -14.15 1.14
CA TYR A 93 -6.23 -13.83 1.17
C TYR A 93 -5.43 -14.87 1.97
N LEU A 94 -5.91 -15.30 3.13
CA LEU A 94 -5.24 -16.31 3.96
C LEU A 94 -5.21 -17.70 3.32
N ALA A 95 -6.20 -18.06 2.50
CA ALA A 95 -6.24 -19.36 1.81
C ALA A 95 -5.20 -19.51 0.68
N LYS A 96 -4.49 -18.43 0.32
CA LYS A 96 -3.46 -18.42 -0.74
C LYS A 96 -2.05 -18.16 -0.23
N CYS A 97 -1.84 -18.13 1.09
CA CYS A 97 -0.52 -18.14 1.73
C CYS A 97 -0.24 -19.52 2.33
#